data_AF-A0A9D7YG80-F1
#
_entry.id   AF-A0A9D7YG80-F1
#
_cell.length_a   1.000
_cell.length_b   1.000
_cell.length_c   1.000
_cell.angle_alpha   90.00
_cell.angle_beta   90.00
_cell.angle_gamma   90.00
#
_symmetry.space_group_name_H-M   'P 1'
#
loop_
_entity.id
_entity.type
_entity.pdbx_description
1 polymer ?
#
loop_
_entity_poly.entity_id
_entity_poly.type
_entity_poly.pdbx_seq_one_letter_code
_entity_poly.pdbx_strand_id
1 'polypeptide(L)'
;MKADHTESRLQQIAAHAAAQALPPRGKPVELAIALPYVRALEAKDGLTAAHTWRVVLYTRHLAEEFGLDHEAVSRIGVAAALHDVGKLDIPDGILLKPGKLTDEEFEIIKTHPVKGHERLLAIGVDDQVALNLVRWHHERLDGKGYPDGIAGAQIPIGARFFSVIDTFDALTSLRPYRSTVGDAAGERALEELHKGVGTRYDPEAVEAFCRMHRRGDLGWIMEYFNDAASTPGFDQFAALDKIRRASTISTGAAP
;
A
#
# COMPACT_ATOMS: atom_id res chain seq x y z
N MET A 1 15.44 -15.35 -25.73
CA MET A 1 15.65 -16.37 -24.68
C MET A 1 15.68 -15.83 -23.23
N LYS A 2 15.40 -14.54 -22.94
CA LYS A 2 15.32 -14.04 -21.54
C LYS A 2 13.89 -13.96 -20.95
N ALA A 3 12.84 -13.99 -21.79
CA ALA A 3 11.44 -13.91 -21.33
C ALA A 3 10.97 -15.20 -20.61
N ASP A 4 11.43 -16.36 -21.10
CA ASP A 4 11.01 -17.70 -20.67
C ASP A 4 11.46 -18.07 -19.22
N HIS A 5 12.58 -17.50 -18.75
CA HIS A 5 13.04 -17.69 -17.36
C HIS A 5 12.35 -16.76 -16.36
N THR A 6 11.92 -15.57 -16.77
CA THR A 6 11.26 -14.61 -15.88
C THR A 6 9.82 -15.01 -15.60
N GLU A 7 9.11 -15.53 -16.60
CA GLU A 7 7.73 -16.02 -16.46
C GLU A 7 7.66 -17.31 -15.61
N SER A 8 8.62 -18.22 -15.79
CA SER A 8 8.81 -19.41 -14.95
C SER A 8 9.10 -19.04 -13.48
N ARG A 9 9.94 -18.03 -13.25
CA ARG A 9 10.23 -17.52 -11.90
C ARG A 9 9.02 -16.83 -11.27
N LEU A 10 8.19 -16.14 -12.05
CA LEU A 10 6.95 -15.53 -11.58
C LEU A 10 5.89 -16.54 -11.18
N GLN A 11 5.74 -17.62 -11.95
CA GLN A 11 4.87 -18.72 -11.59
C GLN A 11 5.35 -19.41 -10.30
N GLN A 12 6.66 -19.53 -10.11
CA GLN A 12 7.25 -20.06 -8.88
C GLN A 12 7.05 -19.11 -7.68
N ILE A 13 7.20 -17.80 -7.89
CA ILE A 13 6.98 -16.76 -6.90
C ILE A 13 5.49 -16.66 -6.53
N ALA A 14 4.58 -16.64 -7.50
CA ALA A 14 3.14 -16.68 -7.30
C ALA A 14 2.70 -17.96 -6.59
N ALA A 15 3.25 -19.11 -6.97
CA ALA A 15 3.02 -20.38 -6.28
C ALA A 15 3.60 -20.38 -4.86
N HIS A 16 4.74 -19.72 -4.63
CA HIS A 16 5.35 -19.59 -3.31
C HIS A 16 4.58 -18.61 -2.42
N ALA A 17 4.13 -17.48 -2.97
CA ALA A 17 3.26 -16.52 -2.33
C ALA A 17 1.91 -17.14 -1.96
N ALA A 18 1.31 -17.90 -2.88
CA ALA A 18 0.08 -18.67 -2.65
C ALA A 18 0.28 -19.83 -1.65
N ALA A 19 1.46 -20.47 -1.63
CA ALA A 19 1.79 -21.52 -0.66
C ALA A 19 2.12 -20.98 0.74
N GLN A 20 2.65 -19.76 0.83
CA GLN A 20 2.89 -19.05 2.10
C GLN A 20 1.66 -18.29 2.58
N ALA A 21 0.74 -17.93 1.68
CA ALA A 21 -0.59 -17.50 2.01
C ALA A 21 -1.38 -18.70 2.54
N LEU A 22 -1.33 -18.93 3.86
CA LEU A 22 -2.38 -19.72 4.48
C LEU A 22 -3.75 -19.23 3.96
N PRO A 23 -4.72 -20.14 3.71
CA PRO A 23 -6.06 -19.71 3.33
C PRO A 23 -6.51 -18.66 4.33
N PRO A 24 -6.94 -17.49 3.84
CA PRO A 24 -6.97 -16.31 4.69
C PRO A 24 -8.03 -16.53 5.77
N ARG A 25 -7.57 -16.61 7.03
CA ARG A 25 -8.42 -16.94 8.19
C ARG A 25 -9.27 -15.73 8.59
N GLY A 26 -10.50 -15.99 9.02
CA GLY A 26 -11.47 -14.95 9.35
C GLY A 26 -12.25 -14.47 8.12
N LYS A 27 -13.33 -13.73 8.36
CA LYS A 27 -14.19 -13.19 7.31
C LYS A 27 -13.56 -11.95 6.69
N PRO A 28 -13.61 -11.76 5.36
CA PRO A 28 -13.14 -10.53 4.75
C PRO A 28 -13.76 -9.30 5.41
N VAL A 29 -12.95 -8.27 5.68
CA VAL A 29 -13.49 -7.00 6.16
C VAL A 29 -14.40 -6.40 5.10
N GLU A 30 -15.68 -6.25 5.42
CA GLU A 30 -16.61 -5.60 4.52
C GLU A 30 -16.25 -4.13 4.36
N LEU A 31 -16.28 -3.64 3.11
CA LEU A 31 -15.97 -2.24 2.82
C LEU A 31 -16.86 -1.27 3.63
N ALA A 32 -18.12 -1.63 3.87
CA ALA A 32 -19.04 -0.84 4.70
C ALA A 32 -18.54 -0.63 6.14
N ILE A 33 -17.80 -1.59 6.68
CA ILE A 33 -17.17 -1.48 8.01
C ILE A 33 -15.92 -0.60 7.93
N ALA A 34 -15.11 -0.74 6.88
CA ALA A 34 -13.85 0.00 6.73
C ALA A 34 -14.07 1.51 6.45
N LEU A 35 -15.05 1.86 5.62
CA LEU A 35 -15.23 3.21 5.08
C LEU A 35 -15.34 4.33 6.13
N PRO A 36 -16.10 4.18 7.23
CA PRO A 36 -16.16 5.22 8.27
C PRO A 36 -14.80 5.51 8.91
N TYR A 37 -13.95 4.49 9.10
CA TYR A 37 -12.62 4.65 9.67
C TYR A 37 -11.66 5.32 8.71
N VAL A 38 -11.70 4.94 7.42
CA VAL A 38 -10.92 5.58 6.36
C VAL A 38 -11.25 7.07 6.29
N ARG A 39 -12.54 7.42 6.26
CA ARG A 39 -12.99 8.83 6.24
C ARG A 39 -12.57 9.60 7.49
N ALA A 40 -12.66 8.98 8.66
CA ALA A 40 -12.22 9.61 9.90
C ALA A 40 -10.71 9.86 9.90
N LEU A 41 -9.93 8.93 9.35
CA LEU A 41 -8.48 9.06 9.22
C LEU A 41 -8.10 10.17 8.23
N GLU A 42 -8.72 10.19 7.04
CA GLU A 42 -8.53 11.23 6.03
C GLU A 42 -8.83 12.63 6.60
N ALA A 43 -9.89 12.75 7.39
CA ALA A 43 -10.24 14.01 8.06
C ALA A 43 -9.23 14.43 9.15
N LYS A 44 -8.57 13.48 9.81
CA LYS A 44 -7.67 13.74 10.94
C LYS A 44 -6.22 13.95 10.53
N ASP A 45 -5.64 13.04 9.74
CA ASP A 45 -4.20 13.03 9.40
C ASP A 45 -3.87 13.98 8.23
N GLY A 46 -4.88 14.60 7.62
CA GLY A 46 -4.71 15.35 6.37
C GLY A 46 -4.26 14.45 5.21
N LEU A 47 -4.30 13.12 5.39
CA LEU A 47 -4.16 12.14 4.32
C LEU A 47 -5.24 12.41 3.28
N THR A 48 -4.82 12.52 2.03
CA THR A 48 -5.73 12.75 0.92
C THR A 48 -6.45 11.45 0.59
N ALA A 49 -7.72 11.53 0.18
CA ALA A 49 -8.40 10.40 -0.46
C ALA A 49 -7.57 9.85 -1.64
N ALA A 50 -6.75 10.71 -2.27
CA ALA A 50 -5.79 10.31 -3.30
C ALA A 50 -4.76 9.30 -2.79
N HIS A 51 -4.16 9.49 -1.61
CA HIS A 51 -3.26 8.50 -1.01
C HIS A 51 -3.98 7.16 -0.81
N THR A 52 -5.14 7.16 -0.16
CA THR A 52 -5.94 5.95 0.06
C THR A 52 -6.21 5.22 -1.26
N TRP A 53 -6.64 5.95 -2.29
CA TRP A 53 -6.87 5.39 -3.63
C TRP A 53 -5.61 4.77 -4.23
N ARG A 54 -4.49 5.50 -4.22
CA ARG A 54 -3.24 5.04 -4.82
C ARG A 54 -2.75 3.77 -4.16
N VAL A 55 -2.62 3.73 -2.83
CA VAL A 55 -2.12 2.52 -2.13
C VAL A 55 -3.03 1.32 -2.33
N VAL A 56 -4.35 1.52 -2.37
CA VAL A 56 -5.31 0.44 -2.64
C VAL A 56 -5.19 -0.08 -4.07
N LEU A 57 -5.13 0.80 -5.06
CA LEU A 57 -5.04 0.42 -6.46
C LEU A 57 -3.70 -0.25 -6.78
N TYR A 58 -2.59 0.28 -6.26
CA TYR A 58 -1.27 -0.34 -6.35
C TYR A 58 -1.26 -1.74 -5.73
N THR A 59 -1.88 -1.90 -4.56
CA THR A 59 -1.97 -3.20 -3.88
C THR A 59 -2.77 -4.21 -4.69
N ARG A 60 -3.90 -3.78 -5.27
CA ARG A 60 -4.73 -4.64 -6.11
C ARG A 60 -3.99 -5.09 -7.37
N HIS A 61 -3.34 -4.16 -8.08
CA HIS A 61 -2.55 -4.51 -9.26
C HIS A 61 -1.40 -5.45 -8.94
N LEU A 62 -0.72 -5.24 -7.81
CA LEU A 62 0.35 -6.14 -7.38
C LEU A 62 -0.21 -7.52 -7.01
N ALA A 63 -1.35 -7.60 -6.34
CA ALA A 63 -2.01 -8.88 -6.06
C ALA A 63 -2.40 -9.62 -7.35
N GLU A 64 -2.94 -8.91 -8.34
CA GLU A 64 -3.29 -9.47 -9.66
C GLU A 64 -2.05 -9.98 -10.43
N GLU A 65 -0.92 -9.26 -10.37
CA GLU A 65 0.36 -9.68 -10.99
C GLU A 65 0.86 -11.02 -10.40
N PHE A 66 0.50 -11.34 -9.16
CA PHE A 66 0.82 -12.61 -8.51
C PHE A 66 -0.30 -13.66 -8.65
N GLY A 67 -1.30 -13.40 -9.49
CA GLY A 67 -2.36 -14.37 -9.83
C GLY A 67 -3.38 -14.60 -8.72
N LEU A 68 -3.51 -13.68 -7.76
CA LEU A 68 -4.54 -13.78 -6.72
C LEU A 68 -5.94 -13.63 -7.34
N ASP A 69 -6.90 -14.37 -6.80
CA ASP A 69 -8.30 -14.28 -7.24
C ASP A 69 -8.96 -12.95 -6.79
N HIS A 70 -10.16 -12.70 -7.33
CA HIS A 70 -10.90 -11.47 -7.07
C HIS A 70 -11.21 -11.25 -5.57
N GLU A 71 -11.48 -12.32 -4.82
CA GLU A 71 -11.79 -12.21 -3.39
C GLU A 71 -10.54 -11.80 -2.61
N ALA A 72 -9.40 -12.45 -2.86
CA ALA A 72 -8.13 -12.13 -2.25
C ALA A 72 -7.66 -10.71 -2.60
N VAL A 73 -7.79 -10.29 -3.87
CA VAL A 73 -7.49 -8.93 -4.34
C VAL A 73 -8.37 -7.90 -3.64
N SER A 74 -9.68 -8.17 -3.49
CA SER A 74 -10.59 -7.29 -2.78
C SER A 74 -10.21 -7.17 -1.30
N ARG A 75 -9.92 -8.30 -0.66
CA ARG A 75 -9.59 -8.39 0.77
C ARG A 75 -8.31 -7.64 1.12
N ILE A 76 -7.23 -7.85 0.36
CA ILE A 76 -5.97 -7.12 0.57
C ILE A 76 -6.12 -5.62 0.24
N GLY A 77 -6.98 -5.26 -0.71
CA GLY A 77 -7.32 -3.87 -0.99
C GLY A 77 -8.00 -3.16 0.18
N VAL A 78 -8.93 -3.82 0.88
CA VAL A 78 -9.55 -3.25 2.09
C VAL A 78 -8.53 -3.15 3.23
N ALA A 79 -7.65 -4.15 3.38
CA ALA A 79 -6.56 -4.10 4.34
C ALA A 79 -5.62 -2.90 4.10
N ALA A 80 -5.23 -2.65 2.84
CA ALA A 80 -4.43 -1.50 2.44
C ALA A 80 -5.10 -0.16 2.79
N ALA A 81 -6.41 -0.02 2.61
CA ALA A 81 -7.13 1.20 2.98
C ALA A 81 -7.10 1.49 4.50
N LEU A 82 -6.96 0.43 5.31
CA LEU A 82 -6.98 0.51 6.77
C LEU A 82 -5.58 0.54 7.42
N HIS A 83 -4.49 0.45 6.64
CA HIS A 83 -3.15 0.27 7.18
C HIS A 83 -2.78 1.27 8.29
N ASP A 84 -3.20 2.52 8.10
CA ASP A 84 -2.90 3.65 8.99
C ASP A 84 -4.02 3.97 10.01
N VAL A 85 -5.05 3.11 10.14
CA VAL A 85 -6.25 3.41 10.97
C VAL A 85 -5.93 3.72 12.43
N GLY A 86 -4.82 3.20 12.96
CA GLY A 86 -4.37 3.48 14.32
C GLY A 86 -3.90 4.92 14.53
N LYS A 87 -3.65 5.70 13.47
CA LYS A 87 -3.35 7.12 13.58
C LYS A 87 -4.52 7.93 14.16
N LEU A 88 -5.75 7.39 14.12
CA LEU A 88 -6.89 7.94 14.86
C LEU A 88 -6.62 8.11 16.36
N ASP A 89 -5.77 7.25 16.91
CA ASP A 89 -5.42 7.19 18.33
C ASP A 89 -4.07 7.87 18.65
N ILE A 90 -3.52 8.63 17.69
CA ILE A 90 -2.33 9.47 17.86
C ILE A 90 -2.75 10.92 18.20
N PRO A 91 -2.09 11.60 19.15
CA PRO A 91 -2.39 12.99 19.48
C PRO A 91 -2.19 13.94 18.29
N ASP A 92 -3.14 14.85 18.07
CA ASP A 92 -3.11 15.82 16.97
C ASP A 92 -1.84 16.67 16.97
N GLY A 93 -1.39 17.11 18.15
CA GLY A 93 -0.17 17.92 18.29
C GLY A 93 1.10 17.22 17.83
N ILE A 94 1.10 15.89 17.74
CA ILE A 94 2.20 15.09 17.18
C ILE A 94 1.93 14.79 15.71
N LEU A 95 0.72 14.30 15.40
CA LEU A 95 0.35 13.87 14.05
C LEU A 95 0.41 15.02 13.04
N LEU A 96 -0.10 16.19 13.42
CA LEU A 96 -0.19 17.38 12.58
C LEU A 96 0.94 18.39 12.83
N LYS A 97 2.01 17.97 13.52
CA LYS A 97 3.12 18.86 13.87
C LYS A 97 3.78 19.42 12.61
N PRO A 98 3.86 20.75 12.44
CA PRO A 98 4.59 21.33 11.32
C PRO A 98 6.10 21.21 11.57
N GLY A 99 6.77 20.28 10.89
CA GLY A 99 8.22 20.11 10.93
C GLY A 99 8.67 18.70 11.31
N LYS A 100 9.89 18.58 11.83
CA LYS A 100 10.44 17.29 12.27
C LYS A 100 9.90 16.92 13.65
N LEU A 101 9.61 15.64 13.81
CA LEU A 101 9.33 15.04 15.12
C LEU A 101 10.62 14.91 15.93
N THR A 102 10.52 14.99 17.25
CA THR A 102 11.57 14.50 18.16
C THR A 102 11.58 12.97 18.17
N ASP A 103 12.62 12.36 18.72
CA ASP A 103 12.70 10.90 18.83
C ASP A 103 11.54 10.36 19.69
N GLU A 104 11.18 11.05 20.78
CA GLU A 104 10.05 10.67 21.64
C GLU A 104 8.70 10.76 20.94
N GLU A 105 8.49 11.82 20.15
CA GLU A 105 7.29 11.99 19.33
C GLU A 105 7.20 10.92 18.24
N PHE A 106 8.33 10.53 17.66
CA PHE A 106 8.40 9.47 16.67
C PHE A 106 8.09 8.09 17.28
N GLU A 107 8.55 7.81 18.51
CA GLU A 107 8.15 6.59 19.22
C GLU A 107 6.64 6.53 19.48
N ILE A 108 5.98 7.68 19.68
CA ILE A 108 4.50 7.72 19.76
C ILE A 108 3.88 7.39 18.41
N ILE A 109 4.38 7.95 17.30
CA ILE A 109 3.88 7.62 15.95
C ILE A 109 4.01 6.13 15.65
N LYS A 110 5.12 5.50 16.04
CA LYS A 110 5.37 4.05 15.85
C LYS A 110 4.35 3.15 16.56
N THR A 111 3.51 3.68 17.45
CA THR A 111 2.43 2.92 18.10
C THR A 111 1.20 2.72 17.22
N HIS A 112 1.04 3.48 16.13
CA HIS A 112 -0.16 3.39 15.28
C HIS A 112 -0.42 2.00 14.67
N PRO A 113 0.57 1.15 14.31
CA PRO A 113 0.28 -0.19 13.80
C PRO A 113 -0.38 -1.07 14.87
N VAL A 114 0.07 -0.97 16.12
CA VAL A 114 -0.49 -1.71 17.27
C VAL A 114 -1.90 -1.20 17.57
N LYS A 115 -2.06 0.13 17.67
CA LYS A 115 -3.37 0.76 17.91
C LYS A 115 -4.38 0.41 16.82
N GLY A 116 -3.94 0.39 15.56
CA GLY A 116 -4.78 0.01 14.43
C GLY A 116 -5.24 -1.44 14.52
N HIS A 117 -4.32 -2.35 14.83
CA HIS A 117 -4.64 -3.76 15.04
C HIS A 117 -5.64 -3.97 16.19
N GLU A 118 -5.41 -3.33 17.34
CA GLU A 118 -6.31 -3.38 18.51
C GLU A 118 -7.70 -2.82 18.18
N ARG A 119 -7.75 -1.72 17.43
CA ARG A 119 -9.01 -1.09 17.00
C ARG A 119 -9.82 -2.02 16.08
N LEU A 120 -9.16 -2.72 15.16
CA LEU A 120 -9.82 -3.71 14.30
C LEU A 120 -10.38 -4.89 15.12
N LEU A 121 -9.60 -5.43 16.07
CA LEU A 121 -10.09 -6.48 16.97
C LEU A 121 -11.29 -6.02 17.81
N ALA A 122 -11.26 -4.79 18.32
CA ALA A 122 -12.32 -4.24 19.15
C ALA A 122 -13.67 -4.13 18.42
N ILE A 123 -13.65 -3.99 17.09
CA ILE A 123 -14.86 -3.91 16.26
C ILE A 123 -15.25 -5.27 15.66
N GLY A 124 -14.62 -6.36 16.12
CA GLY A 124 -14.94 -7.72 15.73
C GLY A 124 -14.33 -8.17 14.40
N VAL A 125 -13.33 -7.45 13.86
CA VAL A 125 -12.59 -7.93 12.69
C VAL A 125 -11.71 -9.11 13.10
N ASP A 126 -11.92 -10.25 12.45
CA ASP A 126 -11.10 -11.48 12.61
C ASP A 126 -10.25 -11.79 11.36
N ASP A 127 -10.34 -10.94 10.33
CA ASP A 127 -9.59 -11.03 9.08
C ASP A 127 -8.08 -10.93 9.33
N GLN A 128 -7.37 -12.05 9.24
CA GLN A 128 -5.92 -12.07 9.44
C GLN A 128 -5.15 -11.30 8.37
N VAL A 129 -5.69 -11.12 7.17
CA VAL A 129 -5.02 -10.30 6.13
C VAL A 129 -4.99 -8.84 6.56
N ALA A 130 -6.14 -8.31 7.00
CA ALA A 130 -6.25 -6.94 7.49
C ALA A 130 -5.44 -6.73 8.76
N LEU A 131 -5.63 -7.60 9.76
CA LEU A 131 -4.95 -7.51 11.06
C LEU A 131 -3.42 -7.54 10.92
N ASN A 132 -2.89 -8.40 10.06
CA ASN A 132 -1.45 -8.54 9.84
C ASN A 132 -0.87 -7.37 9.05
N LEU A 133 -1.56 -6.91 8.00
CA LEU A 133 -1.10 -5.76 7.21
C LEU A 133 -1.04 -4.51 8.08
N VAL A 134 -2.13 -4.20 8.80
CA VAL A 134 -2.17 -3.03 9.71
C VAL A 134 -1.07 -3.11 10.76
N ARG A 135 -0.83 -4.27 11.37
CA ARG A 135 0.18 -4.40 12.43
C ARG A 135 1.62 -4.29 11.91
N TRP A 136 1.91 -4.85 10.73
CA TRP A 136 3.29 -5.11 10.31
C TRP A 136 3.72 -4.41 9.02
N HIS A 137 2.94 -3.48 8.46
CA HIS A 137 3.33 -2.75 7.25
C HIS A 137 4.61 -1.91 7.38
N HIS A 138 5.06 -1.63 8.61
CA HIS A 138 6.34 -0.97 8.89
C HIS A 138 7.46 -1.90 9.34
N GLU A 139 7.23 -3.21 9.33
CA GLU A 139 8.30 -4.18 9.53
C GLU A 139 9.27 -4.17 8.36
N ARG A 140 10.53 -4.50 8.64
CA ARG A 140 11.61 -4.50 7.66
C ARG A 140 12.18 -5.89 7.53
N LEU A 141 12.58 -6.27 6.31
CA LEU A 141 13.12 -7.60 6.05
C LEU A 141 14.31 -7.96 6.97
N ASP A 142 15.10 -6.97 7.38
CA ASP A 142 16.26 -7.06 8.28
C ASP A 142 15.92 -7.06 9.79
N GLY A 143 14.64 -7.02 10.16
CA GLY A 143 14.19 -7.01 11.56
C GLY A 143 14.39 -5.68 12.29
N LYS A 144 14.81 -4.62 11.59
CA LYS A 144 14.97 -3.27 12.18
C LYS A 144 13.70 -2.42 12.08
N GLY A 145 12.58 -3.05 11.69
CA GLY A 145 11.27 -2.43 11.60
C GLY A 145 10.59 -2.33 12.96
N TYR A 146 9.30 -2.02 12.92
CA TYR A 146 8.44 -1.93 14.09
C TYR A 146 7.02 -2.38 13.70
N PRO A 147 6.16 -2.77 14.66
CA PRO A 147 6.33 -2.68 16.11
C PRO A 147 7.06 -3.84 16.79
N ASP A 148 7.14 -5.02 16.17
CA ASP A 148 7.58 -6.26 16.81
C ASP A 148 9.03 -6.64 16.46
N GLY A 149 9.61 -6.02 15.42
CA GLY A 149 11.00 -6.29 15.00
C GLY A 149 11.18 -7.68 14.38
N ILE A 150 10.10 -8.22 13.80
CA ILE A 150 10.11 -9.50 13.11
C ILE A 150 10.83 -9.38 11.75
N ALA A 151 11.46 -10.47 11.30
CA ALA A 151 12.35 -10.44 10.13
C ALA A 151 12.00 -11.48 9.06
N GLY A 152 12.41 -11.21 7.82
CA GLY A 152 12.29 -12.14 6.70
C GLY A 152 10.87 -12.71 6.53
N ALA A 153 10.78 -14.04 6.51
CA ALA A 153 9.51 -14.75 6.31
C ALA A 153 8.55 -14.70 7.51
N GLN A 154 8.97 -14.19 8.67
CA GLN A 154 8.05 -13.95 9.79
C GLN A 154 7.09 -12.81 9.47
N ILE A 155 7.49 -11.88 8.60
CA ILE A 155 6.64 -10.79 8.13
C ILE A 155 5.68 -11.38 7.09
N PRO A 156 4.35 -11.26 7.29
CA PRO A 156 3.40 -11.75 6.32
C PRO A 156 3.61 -11.12 4.96
N ILE A 157 3.44 -11.93 3.91
CA ILE A 157 3.75 -11.51 2.55
C ILE A 157 3.01 -10.23 2.13
N GLY A 158 1.74 -10.10 2.53
CA GLY A 158 0.95 -8.89 2.29
C GLY A 158 1.59 -7.63 2.89
N ALA A 159 2.14 -7.70 4.10
CA ALA A 159 2.83 -6.59 4.74
C ALA A 159 4.18 -6.29 4.08
N ARG A 160 4.97 -7.34 3.73
CA ARG A 160 6.23 -7.18 2.99
C ARG A 160 6.01 -6.42 1.68
N PHE A 161 4.98 -6.81 0.93
CA PHE A 161 4.69 -6.24 -0.38
C PHE A 161 4.10 -4.82 -0.25
N PHE A 162 3.19 -4.63 0.71
CA PHE A 162 2.60 -3.34 0.96
C PHE A 162 3.63 -2.29 1.40
N SER A 163 4.69 -2.67 2.12
CA SER A 163 5.76 -1.73 2.51
C SER A 163 6.46 -1.05 1.31
N VAL A 164 6.54 -1.75 0.17
CA VAL A 164 7.06 -1.21 -1.10
C VAL A 164 6.09 -0.17 -1.67
N ILE A 165 4.80 -0.49 -1.64
CA ILE A 165 3.71 0.38 -2.14
C ILE A 165 3.63 1.66 -1.32
N ASP A 166 3.57 1.55 0.00
CA ASP A 166 3.49 2.70 0.90
C ASP A 166 4.71 3.62 0.75
N THR A 167 5.91 3.03 0.63
CA THR A 167 7.11 3.83 0.38
C THR A 167 7.11 4.46 -1.00
N PHE A 168 6.69 3.74 -2.05
CA PHE A 168 6.58 4.31 -3.40
C PHE A 168 5.64 5.51 -3.39
N ASP A 169 4.44 5.35 -2.83
CA ASP A 169 3.46 6.42 -2.72
C ASP A 169 4.02 7.63 -1.97
N ALA A 170 4.65 7.39 -0.82
CA ALA A 170 5.29 8.45 -0.05
C ALA A 170 6.41 9.17 -0.80
N LEU A 171 7.06 8.53 -1.78
CA LEU A 171 8.14 9.07 -2.63
C LEU A 171 7.63 9.78 -3.90
N THR A 172 6.42 9.47 -4.35
CA THR A 172 5.81 10.05 -5.56
C THR A 172 4.74 11.11 -5.29
N SER A 173 4.20 11.16 -4.07
CA SER A 173 3.14 12.10 -3.67
C SER A 173 3.68 13.52 -3.41
N LEU A 174 2.82 14.52 -3.61
CA LEU A 174 3.11 15.91 -3.26
C LEU A 174 3.28 16.04 -1.75
N ARG A 175 4.35 16.71 -1.34
CA ARG A 175 4.58 17.11 0.05
C ARG A 175 5.04 18.57 0.07
N PRO A 176 4.90 19.31 1.18
CA PRO A 176 5.28 20.72 1.25
C PRO A 176 6.69 21.05 0.75
N TYR A 177 7.59 20.07 0.76
CA TYR A 177 8.99 20.16 0.35
C TYR A 177 9.33 19.47 -0.99
N ARG A 178 8.34 18.97 -1.75
CA ARG A 178 8.58 18.21 -3.00
C ARG A 178 7.63 18.64 -4.12
N SER A 179 8.21 19.08 -5.24
CA SER A 179 7.50 19.59 -6.43
C SER A 179 7.57 18.69 -7.67
N THR A 180 8.33 17.60 -7.64
CA THR A 180 8.43 16.65 -8.76
C THR A 180 7.35 15.58 -8.65
N VAL A 181 6.48 15.49 -9.67
CA VAL A 181 5.39 14.50 -9.82
C VAL A 181 5.51 13.77 -11.16
N GLY A 182 4.71 12.73 -11.37
CA GLY A 182 4.67 11.97 -12.63
C GLY A 182 5.82 10.96 -12.79
N ASP A 183 6.05 10.50 -14.02
CA ASP A 183 6.97 9.39 -14.33
C ASP A 183 8.38 9.58 -13.78
N ALA A 184 8.93 10.79 -13.83
CA ALA A 184 10.25 11.10 -13.29
C ALA A 184 10.31 10.90 -11.76
N ALA A 185 9.21 11.18 -11.04
CA ALA A 185 9.12 10.89 -9.61
C ALA A 185 9.02 9.38 -9.36
N GLY A 186 8.30 8.66 -10.23
CA GLY A 186 8.20 7.21 -10.23
C GLY A 186 9.56 6.53 -10.38
N GLU A 187 10.32 6.86 -11.43
CA GLU A 187 11.67 6.30 -11.67
C GLU A 187 12.60 6.51 -10.46
N ARG A 188 12.64 7.73 -9.92
CA ARG A 188 13.42 8.02 -8.71
C ARG A 188 12.95 7.18 -7.51
N ALA A 189 11.64 7.01 -7.33
CA ALA A 189 11.11 6.18 -6.26
C ALA A 189 11.55 4.72 -6.42
N LEU A 190 11.56 4.18 -7.65
CA LEU A 190 12.06 2.83 -7.92
C LEU A 190 13.57 2.68 -7.65
N GLU A 191 14.38 3.71 -7.95
CA GLU A 191 15.80 3.73 -7.61
C GLU A 191 16.01 3.67 -6.08
N GLU A 192 15.23 4.43 -5.31
CA GLU A 192 15.28 4.39 -3.84
C GLU A 192 14.82 3.04 -3.29
N LEU A 193 13.79 2.43 -3.87
CA LEU A 193 13.35 1.08 -3.49
C LEU A 193 14.45 0.04 -3.73
N HIS A 194 15.15 0.11 -4.85
CA HIS A 194 16.25 -0.81 -5.17
C HIS A 194 17.38 -0.77 -4.12
N LYS A 195 17.68 0.40 -3.55
CA LYS A 195 18.70 0.54 -2.50
C LYS A 195 18.34 -0.22 -1.22
N GLY A 196 17.05 -0.47 -0.98
CA GLY A 196 16.53 -1.16 0.19
C GLY A 196 16.29 -2.67 0.00
N VAL A 197 16.55 -3.23 -1.18
CA VAL A 197 16.30 -4.65 -1.47
C VAL A 197 17.12 -5.55 -0.55
N GLY A 198 16.50 -6.58 0.01
CA GLY A 198 17.15 -7.55 0.89
C GLY A 198 17.42 -7.05 2.31
N THR A 199 17.16 -5.77 2.60
CA THR A 199 17.29 -5.20 3.95
C THR A 199 15.97 -4.60 4.43
N ARG A 200 15.42 -3.65 3.70
CA ARG A 200 14.12 -3.06 4.00
C ARG A 200 13.00 -3.83 3.30
N TYR A 201 13.21 -4.15 2.02
CA TYR A 201 12.16 -4.68 1.15
C TYR A 201 12.47 -6.08 0.67
N ASP A 202 11.39 -6.83 0.45
CA ASP A 202 11.44 -8.10 -0.25
C ASP A 202 11.87 -7.90 -1.72
N PRO A 203 12.91 -8.60 -2.20
CA PRO A 203 13.33 -8.52 -3.60
C PRO A 203 12.21 -8.79 -4.61
N GLU A 204 11.31 -9.73 -4.30
CA GLU A 204 10.24 -10.13 -5.21
C GLU A 204 9.20 -9.02 -5.37
N ALA A 205 8.87 -8.35 -4.26
CA ALA A 205 7.95 -7.22 -4.25
C ALA A 205 8.49 -6.05 -5.06
N VAL A 206 9.76 -5.68 -4.87
CA VAL A 206 10.40 -4.58 -5.61
C VAL A 206 10.48 -4.92 -7.10
N GLU A 207 10.90 -6.14 -7.45
CA GLU A 207 11.02 -6.53 -8.86
C GLU A 207 9.67 -6.48 -9.58
N ALA A 208 8.61 -7.00 -8.95
CA ALA A 208 7.26 -6.96 -9.50
C ALA A 208 6.73 -5.54 -9.67
N PHE A 209 6.89 -4.71 -8.63
CA PHE A 209 6.43 -3.32 -8.69
C PHE A 209 7.16 -2.53 -9.80
N CYS A 210 8.47 -2.74 -9.96
CA CYS A 210 9.23 -2.11 -11.03
C CYS A 210 8.78 -2.57 -12.43
N ARG A 211 8.39 -3.84 -12.61
CA ARG A 211 7.85 -4.33 -13.89
C ARG A 211 6.51 -3.67 -14.21
N MET A 212 5.62 -3.57 -13.23
CA MET A 212 4.31 -2.91 -13.38
C MET A 212 4.47 -1.45 -13.79
N HIS A 213 5.41 -0.73 -13.15
CA HIS A 213 5.73 0.65 -13.54
C HIS A 213 6.23 0.74 -14.99
N ARG A 214 7.22 -0.08 -15.37
CA ARG A 214 7.78 -0.05 -16.74
C ARG A 214 6.78 -0.43 -17.83
N ARG A 215 5.79 -1.27 -17.51
CA ARG A 215 4.68 -1.61 -18.41
C ARG A 215 3.66 -0.49 -18.57
N GLY A 216 3.73 0.55 -17.73
CA GLY A 216 2.76 1.64 -17.70
C GLY A 216 1.48 1.32 -16.93
N ASP A 217 1.41 0.19 -16.21
CA ASP A 217 0.20 -0.23 -15.50
C ASP A 217 -0.21 0.76 -14.39
N LEU A 218 0.76 1.53 -13.90
CA LEU A 218 0.62 2.45 -12.76
C LEU A 218 0.44 3.92 -13.18
N GLY A 219 0.75 4.27 -14.42
CA GLY A 219 0.83 5.68 -14.86
C GLY A 219 -0.49 6.43 -14.68
N TRP A 220 -1.61 5.80 -15.03
CA TRP A 220 -2.94 6.39 -14.88
C TRP A 220 -3.33 6.66 -13.42
N ILE A 221 -2.82 5.85 -12.48
CA ILE A 221 -3.06 6.03 -11.04
C ILE A 221 -2.31 7.27 -10.57
N MET A 222 -1.03 7.38 -10.96
CA MET A 222 -0.19 8.53 -10.66
C MET A 222 -0.73 9.83 -11.27
N GLU A 223 -1.28 9.76 -12.48
CA GLU A 223 -1.83 10.92 -13.20
C GLU A 223 -3.17 11.37 -12.62
N TYR A 224 -4.10 10.45 -12.38
CA TYR A 224 -5.45 10.80 -11.93
C TYR A 224 -5.48 11.19 -10.45
N PHE A 225 -4.77 10.45 -9.61
CA PHE A 225 -4.70 10.69 -8.17
C PHE A 225 -3.45 11.50 -7.80
N ASN A 226 -3.11 12.55 -8.55
CA ASN A 226 -1.82 13.26 -8.45
C ASN A 226 -1.68 14.30 -7.31
N ASP A 227 -2.51 14.20 -6.26
CA ASP A 227 -2.67 15.16 -5.14
C ASP A 227 -3.10 16.60 -5.52
N ALA A 228 -2.94 17.04 -6.78
CA ALA A 228 -3.39 18.34 -7.27
C ALA A 228 -4.85 18.31 -7.77
N ALA A 229 -5.34 17.14 -8.18
CA ALA A 229 -6.70 16.93 -8.66
C ALA A 229 -7.70 16.69 -7.52
N SER A 230 -8.94 17.20 -7.68
CA SER A 230 -10.05 16.80 -6.82
C SER A 230 -10.29 15.30 -6.99
N THR A 231 -10.10 14.57 -5.89
CA THR A 231 -10.22 13.13 -5.87
C THR A 231 -11.55 12.73 -5.23
N PRO A 232 -12.34 11.82 -5.84
CA PRO A 232 -13.56 11.32 -5.22
C PRO A 232 -13.25 10.63 -3.88
N GLY A 233 -14.18 10.69 -2.93
CA GLY A 233 -14.05 9.93 -1.68
C GLY A 233 -13.86 8.44 -1.96
N PHE A 234 -13.10 7.75 -1.09
CA PHE A 234 -12.78 6.34 -1.27
C PHE A 234 -14.02 5.42 -1.34
N ASP A 235 -15.17 5.86 -0.84
CA ASP A 235 -16.46 5.16 -0.95
C ASP A 235 -17.04 5.08 -2.38
N GLN A 236 -16.50 5.86 -3.32
CA GLN A 236 -17.04 5.98 -4.68
C GLN A 236 -16.45 4.95 -5.66
N PHE A 237 -16.32 3.68 -5.24
CA PHE A 237 -15.79 2.59 -6.09
C PHE A 237 -16.51 2.42 -7.42
N ALA A 238 -17.82 2.67 -7.48
CA ALA A 238 -18.59 2.63 -8.74
C ALA A 238 -18.13 3.68 -9.78
N ALA A 239 -17.38 4.70 -9.35
CA ALA A 239 -16.75 5.67 -10.23
C ALA A 239 -15.42 5.15 -10.83
N LEU A 240 -14.74 4.18 -10.19
CA LEU A 240 -13.42 3.69 -10.65
C LEU A 240 -13.44 3.13 -12.06
N ASP A 241 -14.44 2.32 -12.43
CA ASP A 241 -14.51 1.76 -13.78
C ASP A 241 -14.72 2.85 -14.84
N LYS A 242 -15.44 3.92 -14.48
CA LYS A 242 -15.59 5.09 -15.34
C LYS A 242 -14.29 5.89 -15.43
N ILE A 243 -13.60 6.06 -14.30
CA ILE A 243 -12.32 6.76 -14.19
C ILE A 243 -11.24 6.04 -15.00
N ARG A 244 -11.08 4.73 -14.81
CA ARG A 244 -10.11 3.90 -15.52
C ARG A 244 -10.34 3.94 -17.03
N ARG A 245 -11.60 3.85 -17.48
CA ARG A 245 -11.93 3.97 -18.92
C ARG A 245 -11.61 5.35 -19.46
N ALA A 246 -11.91 6.42 -18.70
CA ALA A 246 -11.61 7.78 -19.09
C ALA A 246 -10.10 8.07 -19.15
N SER A 247 -9.31 7.51 -18.22
CA SER A 247 -7.86 7.69 -18.20
C SER A 247 -7.15 6.90 -19.32
N THR A 248 -7.62 5.69 -19.66
CA THR A 248 -7.09 4.93 -20.82
C THR A 248 -7.37 5.58 -22.17
N ILE A 249 -8.36 6.48 -22.28
CA ILE A 249 -8.65 7.24 -23.51
C ILE A 249 -7.68 8.43 -23.65
N SER A 250 -7.11 8.93 -22.55
CA SER A 250 -6.10 10.00 -22.55
C SER A 250 -4.72 9.50 -22.97
N THR A 251 -4.35 8.27 -22.58
CA THR A 251 -3.06 7.64 -22.93
C THR A 251 -3.05 6.99 -24.32
N GLY A 252 -3.80 7.55 -25.28
CA GLY A 252 -3.92 7.03 -26.64
C GLY A 252 -2.55 6.83 -27.30
N ALA A 253 -2.03 5.60 -27.20
CA ALA A 253 -1.18 5.04 -28.23
C ALA A 253 -1.98 5.12 -29.54
N ALA A 254 -1.53 5.98 -30.45
CA ALA A 254 -1.98 5.94 -31.83
C ALA A 254 -1.71 4.53 -32.41
N PRO A 255 -2.57 4.04 -33.32
CA PRO A 255 -2.49 2.68 -33.87
C PRO A 255 -1.16 2.36 -34.55
#